data_AF-A0A959F444-F1
#
_entry.id   AF-A0A959F444-F1
#
_cell.length_a   1.000
_cell.length_b   1.000
_cell.length_c   1.000
_cell.angle_alpha   90.00
_cell.angle_beta   90.00
_cell.angle_gamma   90.00
#
_symmetry.space_group_name_H-M   'P 1'
#
loop_
_entity.id
_entity.type
_entity.pdbx_description
1 polymer ?
#
loop_
_entity_poly.entity_id
_entity_poly.type
_entity_poly.pdbx_seq_one_letter_code
_entity_poly.pdbx_strand_id
1 'polypeptide(L)'
;MKTLSLFLLMICFSFTIQAQTLEGNWVITIPCDCSDKGEITWQWQVKADGTYAVDINVDGTVEVTGKYWVDGNKITVQNDEGCTEKGTYEYTVEADRLWMDPINDPCEDRKPPKKVFFTKG
;
A
#
# COMPACT_ATOMS: atom_id res chain seq x y z
N MET A 1 -52.02 -36.80 -12.78
CA MET A 1 -51.61 -35.57 -12.08
C MET A 1 -50.10 -35.65 -11.86
N LYS A 2 -49.31 -34.90 -12.62
CA LYS A 2 -47.85 -34.89 -12.53
C LYS A 2 -47.45 -33.70 -11.65
N THR A 3 -46.98 -33.97 -10.44
CA THR A 3 -46.39 -32.97 -9.55
C THR A 3 -45.03 -32.57 -10.12
N LEU A 4 -44.99 -31.42 -10.79
CA LEU A 4 -43.76 -30.81 -11.29
C LEU A 4 -43.04 -30.19 -10.09
N SER A 5 -42.03 -30.90 -9.57
CA SER A 5 -41.18 -30.43 -8.47
C SER A 5 -40.33 -29.26 -8.97
N LEU A 6 -40.65 -28.06 -8.49
CA LEU A 6 -39.95 -26.83 -8.79
C LEU A 6 -38.62 -26.82 -8.01
N PHE A 7 -37.55 -27.34 -8.63
CA PHE A 7 -36.19 -27.19 -8.11
C PHE A 7 -35.78 -25.71 -8.22
N LEU A 8 -35.94 -24.98 -7.13
CA LEU A 8 -35.43 -23.63 -6.94
C LEU A 8 -33.89 -23.71 -6.84
N LEU A 9 -33.22 -23.48 -7.97
CA LEU A 9 -31.76 -23.41 -8.08
C LEU A 9 -31.29 -22.10 -7.40
N MET A 10 -31.09 -22.15 -6.08
CA MET A 10 -30.52 -21.05 -5.31
C MET A 10 -29.02 -20.99 -5.63
N ILE A 11 -28.68 -20.25 -6.69
CA ILE A 11 -27.29 -19.89 -7.01
C ILE A 11 -26.82 -18.94 -5.92
N CYS A 12 -26.26 -19.49 -4.85
CA CYS A 12 -25.44 -18.75 -3.92
C CYS A 12 -24.19 -18.31 -4.69
N PHE A 13 -24.28 -17.14 -5.32
CA PHE A 13 -23.11 -16.43 -5.80
C PHE A 13 -22.35 -15.99 -4.55
N SER A 14 -21.49 -16.87 -4.06
CA SER A 14 -20.49 -16.56 -3.05
C SER A 14 -19.60 -15.48 -3.65
N PHE A 15 -19.99 -14.21 -3.50
CA PHE A 15 -19.06 -13.10 -3.60
C PHE A 15 -18.04 -13.34 -2.50
N THR A 16 -16.98 -14.08 -2.83
CA THR A 16 -15.75 -14.07 -2.07
C THR A 16 -15.30 -12.62 -2.08
N ILE A 17 -15.55 -11.91 -0.98
CA ILE A 17 -14.91 -10.63 -0.71
C ILE A 17 -13.42 -10.99 -0.61
N GLN A 18 -12.70 -10.89 -1.72
CA GLN A 18 -11.24 -10.92 -1.67
C GLN A 18 -10.87 -9.69 -0.87
N ALA A 19 -10.43 -9.90 0.37
CA ALA A 19 -9.75 -8.86 1.12
C ALA A 19 -8.59 -8.39 0.24
N GLN A 20 -8.64 -7.14 -0.22
CA GLN A 20 -7.55 -6.58 -1.00
C GLN A 20 -6.34 -6.49 -0.09
N THR A 21 -5.24 -7.06 -0.55
CA THR A 21 -4.04 -7.17 0.25
C THR A 21 -3.13 -5.97 0.00
N LEU A 22 -2.30 -5.65 0.98
CA LEU A 22 -1.37 -4.52 0.91
C LEU A 22 -0.27 -4.76 -0.15
N GLU A 23 0.03 -6.02 -0.47
CA GLU A 23 1.10 -6.38 -1.39
C GLU A 23 0.89 -5.85 -2.82
N GLY A 24 2.01 -5.56 -3.47
CA GLY A 24 2.07 -5.07 -4.85
C GLY A 24 2.83 -3.77 -4.98
N ASN A 25 2.69 -3.13 -6.15
CA ASN A 25 3.33 -1.86 -6.46
C ASN A 25 2.35 -0.72 -6.22
N TRP A 26 2.84 0.32 -5.56
CA TRP A 26 2.09 1.51 -5.18
C TRP A 26 2.89 2.73 -5.58
N VAL A 27 2.28 3.64 -6.31
CA VAL A 27 2.93 4.85 -6.84
C VAL A 27 2.33 6.07 -6.17
N ILE A 28 3.18 7.00 -5.76
CA ILE A 28 2.77 8.30 -5.27
C ILE A 28 3.58 9.38 -5.95
N THR A 29 2.93 10.48 -6.32
CA THR A 29 3.59 11.71 -6.74
C THR A 29 3.25 12.79 -5.73
N ILE A 30 4.28 13.38 -5.12
CA ILE A 30 4.12 14.48 -4.16
C ILE A 30 4.86 15.72 -4.64
N PRO A 31 4.32 16.92 -4.39
CA PRO A 31 5.10 18.15 -4.52
C PRO A 31 6.33 18.08 -3.63
N CYS A 32 7.45 18.55 -4.13
CA CYS A 32 8.70 18.66 -3.37
C CYS A 32 9.35 20.01 -3.66
N ASP A 33 10.19 20.48 -2.74
CA ASP A 33 11.14 21.58 -3.03
C ASP A 33 12.44 21.03 -3.66
N CYS A 34 12.31 19.94 -4.43
CA CYS A 34 13.44 19.22 -5.01
C CYS A 34 13.70 19.70 -6.44
N SER A 35 14.54 20.73 -6.54
CA SER A 35 15.10 21.30 -7.79
C SER A 35 14.08 21.48 -8.92
N ASP A 36 14.51 21.40 -10.19
CA ASP A 36 13.80 21.90 -11.38
C ASP A 36 12.46 21.17 -11.71
N LYS A 37 12.10 20.11 -10.97
CA LYS A 37 10.95 19.25 -11.29
C LYS A 37 9.65 19.66 -10.58
N GLY A 38 9.72 20.27 -9.40
CA GLY A 38 8.55 20.69 -8.60
C GLY A 38 7.71 19.55 -7.99
N GLU A 39 7.96 18.31 -8.40
CA GLU A 39 7.36 17.09 -7.87
C GLU A 39 8.34 15.92 -7.91
N ILE A 40 8.07 14.91 -7.08
CA ILE A 40 8.81 13.66 -7.05
C ILE A 40 7.83 12.49 -7.03
N THR A 41 8.14 11.46 -7.81
CA THR A 41 7.34 10.23 -7.89
C THR A 41 8.12 9.07 -7.29
N TRP A 42 7.49 8.28 -6.44
CA TRP A 42 8.07 7.08 -5.85
C TRP A 42 7.20 5.88 -6.20
N GLN A 43 7.84 4.75 -6.51
CA GLN A 43 7.19 3.45 -6.57
C GLN A 43 7.60 2.63 -5.35
N TRP A 44 6.64 2.30 -4.50
CA TRP A 44 6.80 1.43 -3.36
C TRP A 44 6.29 0.02 -3.67
N GLN A 45 7.19 -0.95 -3.65
CA GLN A 45 6.88 -2.36 -3.82
C GLN A 45 6.80 -3.05 -2.46
N VAL A 46 5.61 -3.52 -2.09
CA VAL A 46 5.37 -4.30 -0.87
C VAL A 46 5.30 -5.79 -1.22
N LYS A 47 6.20 -6.59 -0.64
CA LYS A 47 6.37 -8.02 -0.97
C LYS A 47 5.80 -8.92 0.12
N ALA A 48 5.19 -10.03 -0.27
CA ALA A 48 4.57 -10.99 0.66
C ALA A 48 5.53 -11.63 1.69
N ASP A 49 6.85 -11.46 1.54
CA ASP A 49 7.87 -11.94 2.48
C ASP A 49 8.12 -10.98 3.66
N GLY A 50 7.37 -9.89 3.76
CA GLY A 50 7.53 -8.88 4.82
C GLY A 50 8.61 -7.84 4.53
N THR A 51 9.09 -7.75 3.29
CA THR A 51 10.04 -6.72 2.85
C THR A 51 9.42 -5.73 1.87
N TYR A 52 10.08 -4.59 1.69
CA TYR A 52 9.72 -3.63 0.66
C TYR A 52 10.94 -3.03 -0.04
N ALA A 53 10.69 -2.44 -1.21
CA ALA A 53 11.65 -1.64 -1.95
C ALA A 53 10.97 -0.34 -2.43
N VAL A 54 11.72 0.75 -2.51
CA VAL A 54 11.28 2.03 -3.09
C VAL A 54 12.24 2.42 -4.20
N ASP A 55 11.66 2.67 -5.36
CA ASP A 55 12.30 3.31 -6.51
C ASP A 55 11.84 4.78 -6.54
N ILE A 56 12.78 5.68 -6.27
CA ILE A 56 12.61 7.11 -6.27
C ILE A 56 12.90 7.64 -7.68
N ASN A 57 11.96 8.40 -8.23
CA ASN A 57 11.90 8.84 -9.64
C ASN A 57 11.41 7.77 -10.63
N VAL A 58 11.20 6.52 -10.20
CA VAL A 58 10.67 5.44 -11.06
C VAL A 58 11.59 5.20 -12.26
N ASP A 59 12.90 5.15 -12.00
CA ASP A 59 13.93 4.98 -13.04
C ASP A 59 14.45 3.53 -13.16
N GLY A 60 13.93 2.63 -12.34
CA GLY A 60 14.29 1.22 -12.26
C GLY A 60 15.38 0.92 -11.23
N THR A 61 15.95 1.94 -10.58
CA THR A 61 16.90 1.80 -9.48
C THR A 61 16.15 1.75 -8.16
N VAL A 62 16.66 0.97 -7.20
CA VAL A 62 16.09 0.90 -5.85
C VAL A 62 16.99 1.66 -4.89
N GLU A 63 16.48 2.71 -4.28
CA GLU A 63 17.20 3.57 -3.34
C GLU A 63 16.94 3.20 -1.89
N VAL A 64 15.75 2.65 -1.59
CA VAL A 64 15.38 2.30 -0.22
C VAL A 64 14.85 0.88 -0.17
N THR A 65 15.37 0.09 0.77
CA THR A 65 14.82 -1.21 1.14
C THR A 65 14.48 -1.23 2.61
N GLY A 66 13.63 -2.18 3.00
CA GLY A 66 13.31 -2.37 4.40
C GLY A 66 12.35 -3.51 4.65
N LYS A 67 11.85 -3.53 5.89
CA LYS A 67 10.90 -4.51 6.40
C LYS A 67 9.61 -3.85 6.82
N TYR A 68 8.52 -4.60 6.73
CA TYR A 68 7.23 -4.17 7.24
C TYR A 68 6.53 -5.26 8.05
N TRP A 69 5.61 -4.82 8.91
CA TRP A 69 4.75 -5.69 9.70
C TRP A 69 3.33 -5.12 9.68
N VAL A 70 2.34 -5.98 9.48
CA VAL A 70 0.92 -5.61 9.48
C VAL A 70 0.25 -6.17 10.74
N ASP A 71 -0.50 -5.32 11.43
CA ASP A 71 -1.37 -5.69 12.56
C ASP A 71 -2.72 -4.97 12.40
N GLY A 72 -3.74 -5.70 11.95
CA GLY A 72 -5.05 -5.14 11.64
C GLY A 72 -4.98 -4.06 10.55
N ASN A 73 -5.41 -2.83 10.88
CA ASN A 73 -5.38 -1.67 9.99
C ASN A 73 -4.08 -0.85 10.10
N LYS A 74 -3.03 -1.40 10.73
CA LYS A 74 -1.76 -0.72 10.95
C LYS A 74 -0.64 -1.41 10.21
N ILE A 75 0.26 -0.60 9.67
CA ILE A 75 1.53 -1.04 9.13
C ILE A 75 2.66 -0.37 9.88
N THR A 76 3.68 -1.15 10.23
CA THR A 76 4.97 -0.65 10.70
C THR A 76 6.00 -0.87 9.62
N VAL A 77 6.81 0.14 9.30
CA VAL A 77 7.92 0.06 8.34
C VAL A 77 9.24 0.41 9.01
N GLN A 78 10.31 -0.18 8.51
CA GLN A 78 11.67 0.08 8.97
C GLN A 78 12.63 -0.06 7.78
N ASN A 79 13.41 0.98 7.49
CA ASN A 79 14.42 0.92 6.45
C ASN A 79 15.58 0.02 6.90
N ASP A 80 16.25 -0.63 5.94
CA ASP A 80 17.50 -1.35 6.21
C ASP A 80 18.66 -0.38 6.44
N GLU A 81 18.68 0.74 5.70
CA GLU A 81 19.70 1.79 5.77
C GLU A 81 19.09 3.20 5.92
N GLY A 82 19.93 4.17 6.29
CA GLY A 82 19.48 5.54 6.59
C GLY A 82 18.74 5.62 7.92
N CYS A 83 17.52 6.15 7.93
CA CYS A 83 16.71 6.20 9.14
C CYS A 83 16.08 4.83 9.46
N THR A 84 16.72 4.10 10.38
CA THR A 84 16.35 2.73 10.76
C THR A 84 15.36 2.64 11.92
N GLU A 85 14.84 3.76 12.40
CA GLU A 85 13.76 3.78 13.37
C GLU A 85 12.44 3.29 12.74
N LYS A 86 11.52 2.80 13.57
CA LYS A 86 10.21 2.29 13.11
C LYS A 86 9.22 3.44 12.92
N GLY A 87 8.59 3.46 11.74
CA GLY A 87 7.42 4.28 11.45
C GLY A 87 6.15 3.44 11.47
N THR A 88 5.09 3.93 12.11
CA THR A 88 3.79 3.26 12.17
C THR A 88 2.71 4.15 11.58
N TYR A 89 1.86 3.53 10.75
CA TYR A 89 0.82 4.18 9.97
C TYR A 89 -0.49 3.40 10.10
N GLU A 90 -1.62 4.10 10.10
CA GLU A 90 -2.89 3.48 9.73
C GLU A 90 -2.95 3.41 8.20
N TYR A 91 -3.51 2.33 7.66
CA TYR A 91 -3.67 2.21 6.22
C TYR A 91 -5.02 1.62 5.82
N THR A 92 -5.44 1.89 4.60
CA THR A 92 -6.65 1.29 4.00
C THR A 92 -6.42 1.08 2.51
N VAL A 93 -6.76 -0.09 2.00
CA VAL A 93 -6.70 -0.43 0.58
C VAL A 93 -8.11 -0.41 0.00
N GLU A 94 -8.32 0.38 -1.06
CA GLU A 94 -9.57 0.56 -1.77
C GLU A 94 -9.35 0.47 -3.29
N ALA A 95 -9.65 -0.69 -3.87
CA ALA A 95 -9.39 -1.02 -5.27
C ALA A 95 -7.95 -0.75 -5.70
N ASP A 96 -7.74 0.40 -6.34
CA ASP A 96 -6.49 0.87 -6.90
C ASP A 96 -5.82 1.93 -6.01
N ARG A 97 -6.32 2.17 -4.80
CA ARG A 97 -5.82 3.18 -3.86
C ARG A 97 -5.34 2.57 -2.56
N LEU A 98 -4.20 3.05 -2.09
CA LEU A 98 -3.68 2.78 -0.76
C LEU A 98 -3.58 4.10 0.00
N TRP A 99 -4.42 4.26 1.02
CA TRP A 99 -4.38 5.36 1.96
C TRP A 99 -3.41 5.04 3.09
N MET A 100 -2.57 5.99 3.48
CA MET A 100 -1.67 5.86 4.63
C MET A 100 -1.66 7.15 5.44
N ASP A 101 -1.99 7.03 6.73
CA ASP A 101 -1.94 8.14 7.68
C ASP A 101 -0.90 7.85 8.78
N PRO A 102 0.09 8.75 9.01
CA PRO A 102 1.12 8.52 10.01
C PRO A 102 0.54 8.57 11.42
N ILE A 103 0.79 7.52 12.21
CA ILE A 103 0.52 7.51 13.66
C ILE A 103 1.74 8.06 14.39
N ASN A 104 2.91 7.48 14.10
CA ASN A 104 4.20 7.89 14.66
C ASN A 104 5.31 7.45 13.72
N ASP A 105 6.05 8.39 13.16
CA ASP A 105 7.31 8.11 12.46
C ASP A 105 8.34 9.18 12.80
N PRO A 106 9.45 8.82 13.49
CA PRO A 106 10.51 9.77 13.80
C PRO A 106 11.38 10.14 12.58
N CYS A 107 11.27 9.42 11.46
CA CYS A 107 12.02 9.69 10.25
C CYS A 107 11.35 10.81 9.43
N GLU A 108 11.96 12.00 9.40
CA GLU A 108 11.42 13.17 8.69
C GLU A 108 11.12 12.90 7.22
N ASP A 109 11.99 12.17 6.52
CA ASP A 109 11.86 11.89 5.08
C ASP A 109 10.73 10.90 4.75
N ARG A 110 10.17 10.21 5.75
CA ARG A 110 9.06 9.25 5.58
C ARG A 110 7.71 9.79 6.03
N LYS A 111 7.61 11.09 6.33
CA LYS A 111 6.36 11.71 6.71
C LYS A 111 5.62 12.15 5.44
N PRO A 112 4.65 11.36 4.94
CA PRO A 112 3.85 11.83 3.83
C PRO A 112 3.09 13.10 4.23
N PRO A 113 2.77 13.97 3.27
CA PRO A 113 1.75 14.99 3.49
C PRO A 113 0.45 14.32 3.97
N LYS A 114 -0.29 14.94 4.90
CA LYS A 114 -1.56 14.35 5.39
C LYS A 114 -2.54 14.13 4.22
N LYS A 115 -3.23 12.97 4.21
CA LYS A 115 -4.24 12.59 3.20
C LYS A 115 -3.71 12.34 1.77
N VAL A 116 -2.48 11.87 1.63
CA VAL A 116 -2.03 11.32 0.34
C VAL A 116 -2.46 9.86 0.20
N PHE A 117 -2.70 9.45 -1.04
CA PHE A 117 -2.91 8.05 -1.39
C PHE A 117 -1.91 7.66 -2.47
N PHE A 118 -1.50 6.40 -2.42
CA PHE A 118 -0.79 5.76 -3.52
C PHE A 118 -1.81 5.17 -4.48
N THR A 119 -1.49 5.16 -5.77
CA THR A 119 -2.24 4.44 -6.80
C THR A 119 -1.55 3.12 -7.14
N LYS A 120 -2.29 2.11 -7.57
CA LYS A 120 -1.68 0.86 -8.04
C LYS A 120 -0.75 1.14 -9.23
N GLY A 121 0.49 0.68 -9.14
CA GLY A 121 1.53 0.76 -10.19
C GLY A 121 1.60 -0.47 -11.07
#